data_AF-A0A937MTG1-F1
#
_entry.id   AF-A0A937MTG1-F1
#
_cell.length_a   1.000
_cell.length_b   1.000
_cell.length_c   1.000
_cell.angle_alpha   90.00
_cell.angle_beta   90.00
_cell.angle_gamma   90.00
#
_symmetry.space_group_name_H-M   'P 1'
#
loop_
_entity.id
_entity.type
_entity.pdbx_description
1 polymer ?
#
loop_
_entity_poly.entity_id
_entity_poly.type
_entity_poly.pdbx_seq_one_letter_code
_entity_poly.pdbx_strand_id
1 'polypeptide(L)' 'METCPYCKKQIASLIPMCPHCHKSLQPDYPSLSPKWFMGIWVFFLVLMAALLISMFSR' A
#
# COMPACT_ATOMS: atom_id res chain seq x y z
N MET A 1 1.78 16.52 17.66
CA MET A 1 0.43 17.10 17.66
C MET A 1 0.24 17.76 16.31
N GLU A 2 -0.74 17.30 15.55
CA GLU A 2 -1.01 17.81 14.20
C GLU A 2 -2.23 18.71 14.23
N THR A 3 -2.33 19.62 13.27
CA THR A 3 -3.49 20.51 13.16
C THR A 3 -4.43 19.92 12.11
N CYS A 4 -5.70 19.72 12.48
CA CYS A 4 -6.69 19.22 11.53
C CYS A 4 -6.88 20.25 10.39
N PRO A 5 -6.75 19.85 9.11
CA PRO A 5 -6.82 20.77 7.97
C PRO A 5 -8.22 21.38 7.78
N TYR A 6 -9.26 20.74 8.32
CA TYR A 6 -10.65 21.18 8.17
C TYR A 6 -11.11 22.15 9.25
N CYS A 7 -10.75 21.91 10.52
CA CYS A 7 -11.24 22.70 11.65
C CYS A 7 -10.16 23.45 12.41
N LYS A 8 -8.89 23.34 11.97
CA LYS A 8 -7.71 24.02 12.54
C LYS A 8 -7.49 23.76 14.04
N LYS A 9 -8.12 22.71 14.59
CA LYS A 9 -7.92 22.28 15.98
C LYS A 9 -6.77 21.28 16.06
N GLN A 10 -6.10 21.27 17.20
CA GLN A 10 -5.04 20.31 17.47
C GLN A 10 -5.63 18.89 17.63
N ILE A 11 -5.00 17.94 16.96
CA ILE A 11 -5.33 16.51 16.98
C ILE A 11 -4.07 15.70 17.27
N ALA A 12 -4.25 14.50 17.81
CA ALA A 12 -3.16 13.53 17.87
C ALA A 12 -2.84 13.05 16.44
N SER A 13 -1.57 12.79 16.17
CA SER A 13 -1.03 12.43 14.84
C SER A 13 -1.50 11.06 14.32
N LEU A 14 -2.18 10.25 15.13
CA LEU A 14 -2.57 8.87 14.80
C LEU A 14 -4.09 8.66 14.73
N ILE A 15 -4.91 9.70 14.77
CA ILE A 15 -6.37 9.53 14.79
C ILE A 15 -6.89 9.46 13.35
N PRO A 16 -7.59 8.39 12.93
CA PRO A 16 -8.15 8.28 11.57
C PRO A 16 -9.27 9.31 11.32
N MET A 17 -9.89 9.81 12.39
CA MET A 17 -11.02 10.73 12.34
C MET A 17 -10.82 11.87 13.33
N CYS A 18 -11.13 13.10 12.90
CA CYS A 18 -11.05 14.25 13.81
C CYS A 18 -12.18 14.19 14.86
N PRO A 19 -11.89 14.27 16.17
CA PRO A 19 -12.92 14.27 17.21
C PRO A 19 -13.79 15.53 17.25
N HIS A 20 -13.37 16.61 16.57
CA HIS A 20 -14.09 17.88 16.58
C HIS A 20 -14.99 18.07 15.37
N CYS A 21 -14.51 17.73 14.18
CA CYS A 21 -15.25 17.93 12.93
C CYS A 21 -15.75 16.64 12.30
N HIS A 22 -15.43 15.48 12.90
CA HIS A 22 -15.86 14.17 12.44
C HIS A 22 -15.49 13.86 10.97
N LYS A 23 -14.48 14.55 10.43
CA LYS A 23 -13.94 14.27 9.10
C LYS A 23 -12.81 13.24 9.18
N SER A 24 -12.76 12.35 8.20
CA SER A 24 -11.63 11.44 7.99
C SER A 24 -10.38 12.27 7.69
N LEU A 25 -9.30 11.97 8.41
CA LEU A 25 -7.94 12.42 8.11
C LEU A 25 -7.11 11.31 7.45
N GLN A 26 -7.70 10.13 7.30
CA GLN A 26 -6.99 8.99 6.75
C GLN A 26 -6.69 9.27 5.28
N PRO A 27 -5.42 9.23 4.84
CA PRO A 27 -5.10 9.32 3.44
C PRO A 27 -5.76 8.12 2.74
N ASP A 28 -6.55 8.39 1.71
CA ASP A 28 -7.03 7.38 0.77
C ASP A 28 -5.81 6.80 0.05
N TYR A 29 -5.14 5.82 0.68
CA TYR A 29 -4.09 5.07 0.02
C TYR A 29 -4.80 4.18 -1.00
N PRO A 30 -4.61 4.40 -2.31
CA PRO A 30 -5.17 3.52 -3.30
C PRO A 30 -4.50 2.16 -3.08
N SER A 31 -5.24 1.22 -2.51
CA SER A 31 -4.79 -0.17 -2.41
C SER A 31 -4.61 -0.67 -3.83
N LEU A 32 -3.37 -0.62 -4.34
CA LEU A 32 -3.03 -1.22 -5.62
C LEU A 32 -3.56 -2.65 -5.59
N SER A 33 -4.50 -2.94 -6.48
CA SER A 33 -5.28 -4.17 -6.43
C SER A 33 -4.35 -5.38 -6.42
N PRO A 34 -4.43 -6.26 -5.40
CA PRO A 34 -3.51 -7.39 -5.24
C PRO A 34 -3.51 -8.35 -6.44
N LYS A 35 -4.53 -8.27 -7.30
CA LYS A 35 -4.65 -9.04 -8.55
C LYS A 35 -3.51 -8.77 -9.54
N TRP A 36 -3.08 -7.52 -9.71
CA TRP A 36 -2.00 -7.19 -10.64
C TRP A 36 -0.64 -7.68 -10.12
N PHE A 37 -0.42 -7.52 -8.82
CA PHE A 37 0.77 -8.01 -8.15
C PHE A 37 0.90 -9.54 -8.29
N MET A 38 -0.18 -10.29 -8.10
CA MET A 38 -0.19 -11.75 -8.27
C MET A 38 0.20 -12.18 -9.69
N GLY A 39 -0.30 -11.49 -10.73
CA GLY A 39 0.04 -11.82 -12.11
C GLY A 39 1.54 -11.65 -12.41
N ILE A 40 2.13 -10.54 -11.97
CA ILE A 40 3.57 -10.28 -12.12
C ILE A 40 4.39 -11.29 -11.33
N TRP A 41 3.93 -11.64 -10.13
CA TRP A 41 4.64 -12.57 -9.26
C TRP A 41 4.71 -13.98 -9.87
N VAL A 42 3.61 -14.46 -10.46
CA VAL A 42 3.59 -15.76 -11.16
C VAL A 42 4.51 -15.74 -12.39
N PHE A 43 4.46 -14.69 -13.21
CA PHE A 43 5.36 -14.55 -14.36
C PHE A 43 6.83 -14.58 -13.94
N PHE A 44 7.18 -13.86 -12.87
CA PHE A 44 8.52 -13.83 -12.33
C PHE A 44 9.00 -15.21 -11.86
N LEU A 45 8.15 -15.97 -11.17
CA LEU A 45 8.49 -17.34 -10.74
C LEU A 45 8.75 -18.29 -11.91
N VAL A 46 7.93 -18.21 -12.96
CA VAL A 46 8.13 -19.02 -14.18
C VAL A 46 9.46 -18.68 -14.84
N LEU A 47 9.78 -17.39 -14.95
CA LEU A 47 11.01 -16.93 -15.57
C LEU A 47 12.25 -17.35 -14.76
N MET A 48 12.18 -17.24 -13.43
CA MET A 48 13.24 -17.75 -12.53
C MET A 48 13.43 -19.25 -12.66
N ALA A 49 12.35 -20.04 -12.72
CA ALA A 49 12.43 -21.48 -12.90
C ALA A 49 13.10 -21.84 -14.24
N ALA A 50 12.72 -21.17 -15.33
CA ALA A 50 13.32 -21.39 -16.64
C ALA A 50 14.82 -21.08 -16.66
N LEU A 51 15.24 -19.97 -16.02
CA LEU A 51 16.65 -19.62 -15.90
C LEU A 51 17.43 -20.64 -15.08
N LEU A 52 16.88 -21.10 -13.96
CA LEU A 52 17.52 -22.13 -13.12
C LEU A 52 17.70 -23.44 -13.90
N ILE A 53 16.68 -23.90 -14.62
CA ILE A 53 16.77 -25.09 -15.48
C ILE A 53 17.83 -24.90 -16.56
N SER A 54 17.88 -23.73 -17.20
CA SER A 54 18.88 -23.42 -18.22
C SER A 54 20.31 -23.40 -17.67
N MET A 55 20.50 -23.05 -16.40
CA MET A 55 21.82 -23.10 -15.75
C MET A 55 22.24 -24.51 -15.35
N PHE A 56 21.29 -25.36 -14.94
CA PHE A 56 21.55 -26.76 -14.57
C PHE A 56 21.66 -27.72 -15.77
N SER A 57 21.13 -27.32 -16.92
CA SER A 57 21.22 -28.11 -18.16
C SER A 57 22.50 -27.84 -18.97
N ARG A 58 23.40 -26.99 -18.46
CA ARG A 58 24.77 -26.76 -18.95
C ARG A 58 25.76 -27.52 -18.08
#